data_AF-A0A554LK75-F1
#
_entry.id   AF-A0A554LK75-F1
#
_cell.length_a   1.000
_cell.length_b   1.000
_cell.length_c   1.000
_cell.angle_alpha   90.00
_cell.angle_beta   90.00
_cell.angle_gamma   90.00
#
_symmetry.space_group_name_H-M   'P 1'
#
loop_
_entity.id
_entity.type
_entity.pdbx_description
1 polymer ?
#
loop_
_entity_poly.entity_id
_entity_poly.type
_entity_poly.pdbx_seq_one_letter_code
_entity_poly.pdbx_strand_id
1 'polypeptide(L)'
;MKLSAITGTGNTLLPTKPDQVQYTEVSQIVNVVFNTVIIAAGAIFVILLLVGGIQYLSGAGNEEATGKSKKLMIDAVVGLIIVLAAWAIGTWVKGQFGL
;
A
#
# COMPACT_ATOMS: atom_id res chain seq x y z
N MET A 1 -1.38 53.60 -29.68
CA MET A 1 -1.59 52.21 -29.21
C MET A 1 -1.95 51.32 -30.38
N LYS A 2 -0.97 50.75 -31.08
CA LYS A 2 -1.09 49.43 -31.73
C LYS A 2 0.29 48.80 -31.62
N LEU A 3 0.36 47.84 -30.72
CA LEU A 3 1.56 47.13 -30.35
C LEU A 3 1.95 46.23 -31.53
N SER A 4 3.14 46.46 -32.07
CA SER A 4 3.87 45.49 -32.87
C SER A 4 4.44 44.45 -31.91
N ALA A 5 4.02 43.19 -32.04
CA ALA A 5 4.76 42.02 -31.60
C ALA A 5 4.14 40.76 -32.23
N ILE A 6 4.21 40.67 -33.55
CA ILE A 6 4.38 39.37 -34.20
C ILE A 6 5.87 39.05 -34.09
N THR A 7 6.22 38.21 -33.12
CA THR A 7 7.50 37.52 -33.06
C THR A 7 7.22 36.05 -32.84
N GLY A 8 7.44 35.25 -33.88
CA GLY A 8 7.73 33.82 -33.75
C GLY A 8 6.55 32.87 -33.88
N THR A 9 6.08 32.65 -35.10
CA THR A 9 5.69 31.28 -35.49
C THR A 9 6.95 30.42 -35.40
N GLY A 10 7.06 29.62 -34.35
CA GLY A 10 8.19 28.74 -34.14
C GLY A 10 7.88 27.74 -33.04
N ASN A 11 7.22 26.64 -33.43
CA ASN A 11 7.30 25.33 -32.78
C ASN A 11 6.62 25.27 -31.40
N THR A 12 5.43 24.71 -31.18
CA THR A 12 4.76 23.59 -31.84
C THR A 12 3.28 23.69 -31.47
N LEU A 13 2.45 23.94 -32.48
CA LEU A 13 1.16 23.27 -32.64
C LEU A 13 1.40 21.74 -32.71
N LEU A 14 1.83 21.18 -31.60
CA LEU A 14 1.55 19.82 -31.24
C LEU A 14 0.70 19.96 -29.98
N PRO A 15 -0.48 19.33 -29.91
CA PRO A 15 -0.92 18.82 -28.62
C PRO A 15 0.15 17.79 -28.15
N THR A 16 1.29 18.25 -27.62
CA THR A 16 2.23 17.40 -26.88
C THR A 16 1.62 17.29 -25.48
N LYS A 17 0.74 16.34 -25.17
CA LYS A 17 0.72 14.91 -25.49
C LYS A 17 -0.73 14.47 -25.18
N PRO A 18 -1.46 13.70 -26.01
CA PRO A 18 -2.70 13.05 -25.58
C PRO A 18 -2.44 11.93 -24.55
N ASP A 19 -1.53 12.14 -23.60
CA ASP A 19 -0.97 11.10 -22.74
C ASP A 19 -0.26 11.67 -21.49
N GLN A 20 -0.93 12.55 -20.74
CA GLN A 20 -1.39 11.97 -19.49
C GLN A 20 -2.84 11.62 -19.79
N VAL A 21 -3.08 10.38 -20.26
CA VAL A 21 -4.21 9.64 -19.69
C VAL A 21 -3.99 9.92 -18.23
N GLN A 22 -4.81 10.78 -17.63
CA GLN A 22 -4.73 10.89 -16.21
C GLN A 22 -5.01 9.45 -15.81
N TYR A 23 -3.97 8.75 -15.42
CA TYR A 23 -4.16 7.55 -14.66
C TYR A 23 -4.74 7.97 -13.31
N THR A 24 -5.49 9.08 -13.16
CA THR A 24 -6.30 9.36 -11.98
C THR A 24 -7.36 8.28 -11.84
N GLU A 25 -7.90 7.73 -12.94
CA GLU A 25 -8.78 6.56 -12.83
C GLU A 25 -8.02 5.37 -12.22
N VAL A 26 -6.91 4.95 -12.83
CA VAL A 26 -6.16 3.76 -12.39
C VAL A 26 -5.42 4.00 -11.07
N SER A 27 -4.87 5.19 -10.85
CA SER A 27 -4.18 5.62 -9.64
C SER A 27 -5.13 5.90 -8.50
N GLN A 28 -6.30 6.51 -8.71
CA GLN A 28 -7.29 6.61 -7.63
C GLN A 28 -7.82 5.24 -7.29
N ILE A 29 -8.10 4.38 -8.26
CA ILE A 29 -8.53 3.01 -7.98
C ILE A 29 -7.43 2.28 -7.21
N VAL A 30 -6.17 2.36 -7.64
CA VAL A 30 -5.05 1.77 -6.90
C VAL A 30 -4.95 2.38 -5.51
N ASN A 31 -4.93 3.70 -5.34
CA ASN A 31 -4.83 4.36 -4.03
C ASN A 31 -5.98 4.00 -3.09
N VAL A 32 -7.21 3.99 -3.59
CA VAL A 32 -8.40 3.62 -2.82
C VAL A 32 -8.35 2.15 -2.44
N VAL A 33 -8.10 1.24 -3.39
CA VAL A 33 -8.00 -0.20 -3.14
C VAL A 33 -6.86 -0.50 -2.17
N PHE A 34 -5.68 0.08 -2.38
CA PHE A 34 -4.51 -0.15 -1.54
C PHE A 34 -4.73 0.37 -0.12
N ASN A 35 -5.27 1.57 0.03
CA ASN A 35 -5.57 2.15 1.35
C ASN A 35 -6.65 1.36 2.08
N THR A 36 -7.75 1.01 1.40
CA THR A 36 -8.82 0.18 1.97
C THR A 36 -8.32 -1.21 2.36
N VAL A 37 -7.55 -1.88 1.50
CA VAL A 37 -6.99 -3.21 1.78
C VAL A 37 -6.01 -3.17 2.94
N ILE A 38 -5.11 -2.17 3.00
CA ILE A 38 -4.16 -2.05 4.12
C ILE A 38 -4.88 -1.80 5.44
N ILE A 39 -5.87 -0.90 5.48
CA ILE A 39 -6.61 -0.62 6.71
C ILE A 39 -7.40 -1.86 7.16
N ALA A 40 -8.09 -2.54 6.23
CA ALA A 40 -8.82 -3.76 6.54
C ALA A 40 -7.89 -4.89 7.01
N ALA A 41 -6.79 -5.12 6.28
CA ALA A 41 -5.79 -6.12 6.64
C ALA A 41 -5.13 -5.81 7.98
N GLY A 42 -4.74 -4.56 8.23
CA GLY A 42 -4.15 -4.12 9.50
C GLY A 42 -5.08 -4.34 10.68
N ALA A 43 -6.38 -4.01 10.54
CA ALA A 43 -7.36 -4.25 11.60
C ALA A 43 -7.55 -5.75 11.91
N ILE A 44 -7.66 -6.59 10.88
CA ILE A 44 -7.77 -8.04 11.04
C ILE A 44 -6.50 -8.62 11.69
N PHE A 45 -5.33 -8.13 11.31
CA PHE A 45 -4.05 -8.57 11.86
C PHE A 45 -3.90 -8.26 13.34
N VAL A 46 -4.30 -7.07 13.78
CA VAL A 46 -4.26 -6.68 15.20
C VAL A 46 -5.13 -7.62 16.03
N ILE A 47 -6.33 -7.96 15.55
CA ILE A 47 -7.23 -8.89 16.24
C ILE A 47 -6.62 -10.30 16.33
N LEU A 48 -6.08 -10.81 15.23
CA LEU A 48 -5.42 -12.13 15.20
C LEU A 48 -4.19 -12.18 16.12
N LEU A 49 -3.41 -11.11 16.19
CA LEU A 49 -2.25 -11.01 17.07
C LEU A 49 -2.66 -11.03 18.54
N LEU A 50 -3.74 -10.33 18.90
CA LEU A 50 -4.29 -10.36 20.27
C LEU A 50 -4.77 -11.77 20.65
N VAL A 51 -5.54 -12.43 19.78
CA VAL A 51 -6.05 -13.80 20.04
C VAL A 51 -4.91 -14.80 20.12
N GLY A 52 -3.95 -14.75 19.19
CA GLY A 52 -2.79 -15.64 19.20
C GLY A 52 -1.85 -15.41 20.38
N GLY A 53 -1.69 -14.15 20.81
CA GLY A 53 -0.91 -13.79 21.99
C GLY A 53 -1.52 -14.34 23.28
N ILE A 54 -2.84 -14.18 23.46
CA ILE A 54 -3.55 -14.72 24.62
C ILE A 54 -3.51 -16.25 24.64
N GLN A 55 -3.66 -16.90 23.49
CA GLN A 55 -3.56 -18.36 23.36
C GLN A 55 -2.17 -18.88 23.76
N TYR A 56 -1.10 -18.18 23.36
CA TYR A 56 0.27 -18.53 23.73
C TYR A 56 0.51 -18.42 25.24
N LEU A 57 0.04 -17.34 25.85
CA LEU A 57 0.13 -17.13 27.31
C LEU A 57 -0.68 -18.17 28.10
N SER A 58 -1.85 -18.57 27.60
CA SER A 58 -2.71 -19.56 28.27
C SER A 58 -2.26 -21.01 28.07
N GLY A 59 -1.46 -21.31 27.04
CA GLY A 59 -1.00 -22.66 26.72
C GLY A 59 0.28 -23.11 27.44
N ALA A 60 0.88 -22.24 28.25
CA ALA A 60 2.23 -22.37 28.83
C ALA A 60 2.45 -23.55 29.81
N GLY A 61 1.47 -24.43 30.02
CA GLY A 61 1.56 -25.60 30.91
C GLY A 61 1.61 -26.97 30.23
N ASN A 62 1.41 -27.04 28.90
CA ASN A 62 1.50 -28.28 28.12
C ASN A 62 2.50 -28.07 26.98
N GLU A 63 3.54 -28.90 26.87
CA GLU A 63 4.55 -28.81 25.81
C GLU A 63 3.94 -28.89 24.41
N GLU A 64 2.88 -29.69 24.22
CA GLU A 64 2.17 -29.81 22.95
C GLU A 64 1.42 -28.52 22.60
N ALA A 65 0.77 -27.90 23.60
CA ALA A 65 0.10 -26.61 23.44
C ALA A 65 1.11 -25.47 23.20
N THR A 66 2.27 -25.55 23.84
CA THR A 66 3.37 -24.59 23.68
C THR A 66 3.96 -24.67 22.27
N GLY A 67 4.20 -25.88 21.74
CA GLY A 67 4.68 -26.09 20.37
C GLY A 67 3.71 -25.55 19.32
N LYS A 68 2.41 -25.82 19.47
CA LYS A 68 1.37 -25.25 18.61
C LYS A 68 1.31 -23.73 18.69
N SER A 69 1.40 -23.18 19.89
CA SER A 69 1.33 -21.72 20.10
C SER A 69 2.56 -21.01 19.56
N LYS A 70 3.74 -21.65 19.60
CA LYS A 70 4.97 -21.11 19.01
C LYS A 70 4.87 -21.00 17.49
N LYS A 71 4.28 -22.02 16.84
CA LYS A 71 3.97 -21.97 15.41
C LYS A 71 2.98 -20.84 15.09
N LEU A 72 1.92 -20.72 15.90
CA LEU A 72 0.92 -19.64 15.76
C LEU A 72 1.56 -18.24 15.89
N MET A 73 2.49 -18.05 16.84
CA MET A 73 3.24 -16.81 16.99
C MET A 73 4.10 -16.51 15.76
N ILE A 74 4.82 -17.49 15.23
CA ILE A 74 5.63 -17.32 14.01
C ILE A 74 4.73 -16.91 12.85
N ASP A 75 3.59 -17.58 12.66
CA ASP A 75 2.64 -17.26 11.60
C ASP A 75 2.06 -15.84 11.77
N ALA A 76 1.77 -15.42 13.00
CA ALA A 76 1.30 -14.06 13.31
C ALA A 76 2.38 -12.99 13.02
N VAL A 77 3.64 -13.25 13.38
CA VAL A 77 4.77 -12.35 13.10
C VAL A 77 5.04 -12.24 11.60
N VAL A 78 5.04 -13.37 10.88
CA VAL A 78 5.22 -13.39 9.42
C VAL A 78 4.14 -12.55 8.75
N GLY A 79 2.89 -12.71 9.18
CA GLY A 79 1.80 -11.93 8.63
C GLY A 79 1.89 -10.43 8.93
N LEU A 80 2.37 -10.03 10.12
CA LEU A 80 2.65 -8.62 10.44
C LEU A 80 3.71 -8.04 9.50
N ILE A 81 4.77 -8.80 9.21
CA ILE A 81 5.82 -8.38 8.27
C ILE A 81 5.25 -8.22 6.86
N ILE A 82 4.34 -9.08 6.41
CA ILE A 82 3.69 -8.96 5.09
C ILE A 82 2.91 -7.65 4.99
N VAL A 83 2.16 -7.24 6.03
CA VAL A 83 1.42 -5.96 6.03
C VAL A 83 2.38 -4.78 5.95
N LEU A 84 3.47 -4.80 6.71
CA LEU A 84 4.50 -3.76 6.66
C LEU A 84 5.17 -3.68 5.28
N ALA A 85 5.47 -4.84 4.68
CA ALA A 85 6.03 -4.93 3.35
C ALA A 85 5.06 -4.41 2.28
N ALA A 86 3.77 -4.76 2.38
CA ALA A 86 2.75 -4.26 1.47
C ALA A 86 2.67 -2.73 1.52
N TRP A 87 2.67 -2.14 2.71
CA TRP A 87 2.69 -0.68 2.87
C TRP A 87 3.94 -0.03 2.26
N ALA A 88 5.12 -0.58 2.52
CA ALA A 88 6.39 -0.08 1.99
C ALA A 88 6.47 -0.16 0.45
N ILE A 89 6.00 -1.27 -0.13
CA ILE A 89 5.95 -1.43 -1.59
C ILE A 89 4.91 -0.48 -2.18
N GLY A 90 3.75 -0.33 -1.55
CA GLY A 90 2.71 0.60 -2.00
C GLY A 90 3.17 2.05 -2.03
N THR A 91 3.92 2.51 -1.02
CA THR A 91 4.47 3.87 -1.01
C THR A 91 5.55 4.07 -2.07
N TRP A 92 6.40 3.06 -2.29
CA TRP A 92 7.43 3.09 -3.34
C TRP A 92 6.83 3.12 -4.74
N VAL A 93 5.79 2.32 -5.00
CA VAL A 93 5.04 2.30 -6.26
C VAL A 93 4.42 3.67 -6.53
N LYS A 94 3.73 4.28 -5.55
CA LYS A 94 3.16 5.63 -5.72
C LYS A 94 4.22 6.67 -6.08
N GLY A 95 5.37 6.63 -5.40
CA GLY A 95 6.50 7.54 -5.66
C GLY A 95 7.11 7.38 -7.05
N GLN A 96 7.22 6.15 -7.56
CA GLN A 96 7.79 5.87 -8.88
C GLN A 96 6.87 6.26 -10.04
N PHE A 97 5.55 6.14 -9.85
CA PHE A 97 4.56 6.47 -10.87
C PHE A 97 4.09 7.93 -10.84
N GLY A 98 4.65 8.76 -9.94
CA GLY A 98 4.31 10.19 -9.83
C GLY A 98 2.86 10.44 -9.44
N LEU A 99 2.28 9.53 -8.65
CA LEU A 99 0.89 9.50 -8.22
C LEU A 99 0.69 10.13 -6.84
#